data_AF-A0A848YED8-F1
#
_entry.id   AF-A0A848YED8-F1
#
_cell.length_a   1.000
_cell.length_b   1.000
_cell.length_c   1.000
_cell.angle_alpha   90.00
_cell.angle_beta   90.00
_cell.angle_gamma   90.00
#
_symmetry.space_group_name_H-M   'P 1'
#
loop_
_entity.id
_entity.type
_entity.pdbx_description
1 polymer ?
#
loop_
_entity_poly.entity_id
_entity_poly.type
_entity_poly.pdbx_seq_one_letter_code
_entity_poly.pdbx_strand_id
1 'polypeptide(L)' 'MSETKLRDQIAQFGRSLFMRGYGCGASGNISVKVDDGILVTPTNSCMGFLEPERISKVAFDGTHLSG' A
#
# COMPACT_ATOMS: atom_id res chain seq x y z
N MET A 1 -1.11 14.63 -6.64
CA MET A 1 -0.59 13.48 -7.44
C MET A 1 -1.76 12.59 -7.80
N SER A 2 -1.73 11.83 -8.89
CA SER A 2 -2.79 10.87 -9.18
C SER A 2 -2.75 9.68 -8.20
N GLU A 3 -3.91 9.08 -7.94
CA GLU A 3 -4.00 7.89 -7.07
C GLU A 3 -3.14 6.73 -7.60
N THR A 4 -3.12 6.50 -8.92
CA THR A 4 -2.24 5.51 -9.58
C THR A 4 -0.78 5.72 -9.22
N LYS A 5 -0.30 6.97 -9.27
CA LYS A 5 1.11 7.27 -8.95
C LYS A 5 1.43 6.99 -7.48
N LEU A 6 0.49 7.24 -6.58
CA LEU A 6 0.68 6.95 -5.16
C LEU A 6 0.73 5.44 -4.91
N ARG A 7 -0.09 4.66 -5.62
CA ARG A 7 -0.07 3.19 -5.60
C ARG A 7 1.28 2.64 -6.08
N ASP A 8 1.79 3.17 -7.18
CA ASP A 8 3.12 2.80 -7.71
C ASP A 8 4.22 3.10 -6.69
N GLN A 9 4.15 4.26 -6.03
CA GLN A 9 5.12 4.65 -5.00
C GLN A 9 5.06 3.73 -3.77
N ILE A 10 3.88 3.34 -3.32
CA ILE A 10 3.73 2.38 -2.21
C ILE A 10 4.40 1.05 -2.58
N ALA A 11 4.16 0.52 -3.77
CA ALA A 11 4.78 -0.73 -4.23
C ALA A 11 6.31 -0.59 -4.33
N GLN A 12 6.80 0.53 -4.88
CA GLN A 12 8.23 0.81 -4.99
C GLN A 12 8.91 0.91 -3.61
N PHE A 13 8.31 1.63 -2.67
CA PHE A 13 8.85 1.77 -1.32
C PHE A 13 8.76 0.48 -0.54
N GLY A 14 7.67 -0.28 -0.68
CA GLY A 14 7.56 -1.61 -0.11
C GLY A 14 8.69 -2.52 -0.57
N ARG A 15 8.93 -2.60 -1.89
CA ARG A 15 10.06 -3.36 -2.45
C ARG A 15 11.39 -2.88 -1.90
N SER A 16 11.58 -1.57 -1.76
CA SER A 16 12.80 -0.99 -1.25
C SER A 16 13.04 -1.28 0.23
N LEU A 17 12.00 -1.32 1.07
CA LEU A 17 12.09 -1.69 2.48
C LEU A 17 12.39 -3.19 2.64
N PHE A 18 11.70 -4.02 1.87
CA PHE A 18 11.92 -5.47 1.85
C PHE A 18 13.36 -5.82 1.45
N MET A 19 13.88 -5.23 0.37
CA MET A 19 15.25 -5.50 -0.11
C MET A 19 16.34 -5.05 0.87
N ARG A 20 16.03 -4.11 1.77
CA ARG A 20 16.95 -3.65 2.83
C ARG A 20 16.82 -4.45 4.12
N GLY A 21 15.93 -5.45 4.18
CA GLY A 21 15.70 -6.27 5.35
C GLY A 21 14.87 -5.60 6.45
N TYR A 22 14.19 -4.49 6.15
CA TYR A 22 13.34 -3.79 7.14
C TYR A 22 11.94 -4.42 7.31
N GLY A 23 11.58 -5.39 6.47
CA GLY A 23 10.31 -6.11 6.56
C GLY A 23 10.49 -7.60 6.32
N CYS A 24 9.96 -8.43 7.22
CA CYS A 24 9.91 -9.88 7.09
C CYS A 24 8.64 -10.29 6.33
N GLY A 25 8.69 -10.30 5.00
CA GLY A 25 7.58 -10.79 4.17
C GLY A 25 6.31 -9.95 4.31
N ALA A 26 5.32 -10.47 5.04
CA ALA A 26 4.01 -9.83 5.26
C ALA A 26 3.95 -8.95 6.54
N SER A 27 5.07 -8.77 7.25
CA SER A 27 5.11 -7.90 8.43
C SER A 27 5.22 -6.43 8.02
N GLY A 28 4.24 -5.60 8.42
CA GLY A 28 4.25 -4.15 8.23
C GLY A 28 3.27 -3.65 7.15
N ASN A 29 2.99 -2.36 7.19
CA ASN A 29 2.01 -1.71 6.32
C ASN A 29 2.55 -0.36 5.84
N ILE A 30 2.16 0.06 4.65
CA ILE A 30 2.39 1.43 4.16
C ILE A 30 1.03 2.03 3.86
N SER A 31 0.81 3.27 4.31
CA SER A 31 -0.41 4.00 4.01
C SER A 31 -0.14 5.43 3.60
N VAL A 32 -0.99 5.97 2.74
CA VAL A 32 -0.98 7.37 2.29
C VAL A 32 -2.39 7.93 2.37
N LYS A 33 -2.55 9.10 2.96
CA LYS A 33 -3.80 9.85 2.94
C LYS A 33 -3.99 10.48 1.55
N VAL A 34 -5.19 10.33 1.00
CA VAL A 34 -5.65 11.00 -0.23
C VAL A 34 -6.86 11.87 0.09
N ASP A 35 -7.37 12.62 -0.89
CA ASP A 35 -8.45 13.60 -0.68
C ASP A 35 -9.73 12.95 -0.15
N ASP A 36 -10.04 11.73 -0.60
CA ASP A 36 -11.28 11.00 -0.31
C ASP A 36 -11.06 9.70 0.47
N GLY A 37 -9.91 9.53 1.12
CA GLY A 37 -9.65 8.34 1.95
C GLY A 37 -8.17 8.07 2.22
N ILE A 38 -7.86 6.78 2.34
CA ILE A 38 -6.53 6.28 2.66
C ILE A 38 -6.22 5.12 1.70
N LEU A 39 -5.05 5.17 1.05
CA LEU A 39 -4.46 4.02 0.39
C LEU A 39 -3.63 3.24 1.39
N VAL A 40 -3.79 1.93 1.46
CA VAL A 40 -3.08 1.06 2.40
C VAL A 40 -2.74 -0.28 1.76
N THR A 41 -1.57 -0.81 2.07
CA THR A 41 -1.16 -2.16 1.63
C THR A 41 -2.18 -3.23 2.07
N PRO A 42 -2.55 -4.17 1.18
CA PRO A 42 -3.52 -5.22 1.48
C PRO A 42 -2.99 -6.21 2.52
N THR A 43 -3.91 -6.81 3.28
CA THR A 43 -3.58 -7.82 4.30
C THR A 43 -2.92 -9.05 3.66
N ASN A 44 -1.99 -9.67 4.40
CA ASN A 44 -1.30 -10.91 4.02
C ASN A 44 -0.58 -10.83 2.67
N SER A 45 -0.07 -9.65 2.32
CA SER A 45 0.70 -9.43 1.11
C SER A 45 2.17 -9.19 1.45
N CYS A 46 3.08 -9.75 0.64
CA CYS A 46 4.50 -9.52 0.83
C CYS A 46 4.87 -8.12 0.39
N MET A 47 5.48 -7.33 1.28
CA MET A 47 5.88 -5.95 1.00
C MET A 47 6.85 -5.84 -0.19
N GLY A 48 7.60 -6.91 -0.47
CA GLY A 48 8.51 -7.01 -1.62
C GLY A 48 7.85 -7.19 -2.98
N PHE A 49 6.58 -7.62 -3.02
CA PHE A 49 5.85 -8.05 -4.22
C PHE A 49 4.46 -7.45 -4.31
N LEU A 50 4.30 -6.20 -3.87
CA LEU A 50 3.02 -5.49 -3.96
C LEU A 50 2.66 -5.18 -5.42
N GLU A 51 1.42 -5.43 -5.78
CA GLU A 51 0.80 -5.02 -7.04
C GLU A 51 0.05 -3.69 -6.82
N PRO A 52 0.40 -2.58 -7.51
CA PRO A 52 -0.23 -1.27 -7.31
C PRO A 52 -1.76 -1.28 -7.38
N GLU A 53 -2.31 -2.09 -8.27
CA GLU A 53 -3.75 -2.24 -8.51
C GLU A 53 -4.48 -2.89 -7.31
N ARG A 54 -3.76 -3.70 -6.53
CA ARG A 54 -4.28 -4.41 -5.35
C ARG A 54 -4.13 -3.63 -4.03
N ILE A 55 -3.62 -2.40 -4.09
CA ILE A 55 -3.54 -1.54 -2.91
C ILE A 55 -4.96 -1.18 -2.47
N SER A 56 -5.31 -1.43 -1.22
CA SER A 56 -6.67 -1.16 -0.76
C SER A 56 -6.87 0.35 -0.59
N LYS A 57 -8.03 0.84 -1.03
CA LYS A 57 -8.53 2.17 -0.71
C LYS A 57 -9.62 2.03 0.33
N VAL A 58 -9.49 2.76 1.42
CA VAL A 58 -10.50 2.82 2.49
C VAL A 58 -10.96 4.25 2.69
N ALA A 59 -12.26 4.46 2.89
CA ALA A 59 -12.81 5.74 3.30
C ALA A 59 -12.38 6.07 4.74
N PHE A 60 -12.54 7.34 5.15
CA PHE A 60 -12.16 7.79 6.49
C PHE A 60 -12.96 7.14 7.62
N ASP A 61 -14.13 6.60 7.32
CA ASP A 61 -14.95 5.83 8.25
C ASP A 61 -14.55 4.34 8.34
N GLY A 62 -13.53 3.93 7.58
CA GLY A 62 -13.05 2.55 7.53
C GLY A 62 -13.71 1.67 6.46
N THR A 63 -14.67 2.18 5.69
CA THR A 63 -15.31 1.44 4.59
C THR A 63 -14.29 1.11 3.50
N HIS A 64 -14.17 -0.16 3.10
CA HIS A 64 -13.35 -0.57 1.96
C HIS A 64 -14.04 -0.15 0.65
N LEU A 65 -13.29 0.53 -0.24
CA LEU A 65 -13.81 1.08 -1.49
C LEU A 65 -13.32 0.30 -2.72
N SER A 66 -12.04 -0.10 -2.74
CA SER A 66 -11.43 -0.81 -3.87
C SER A 66 -10.09 -1.42 -3.47
N GLY A 67 -9.55 -2.30 -4.33
CA GLY A 67 -8.22 -2.91 -4.17
C GLY A 67 -8.18 -4.11 -3.25
#